data_AF-A0AAD4FSB3-F1
#
_entry.id   AF-A0AAD4FSB3-F1
#
_cell.length_a   1.000
_cell.length_b   1.000
_cell.length_c   1.000
_cell.angle_alpha   90.00
_cell.angle_beta   90.00
_cell.angle_gamma   90.00
#
_symmetry.space_group_name_H-M   'P 1'
#
loop_
_entity.id
_entity.type
_entity.pdbx_description
1 polymer ?
#
loop_
_entity_poly.entity_id
_entity_poly.type
_entity_poly.pdbx_seq_one_letter_code
_entity_poly.pdbx_strand_id
1 'polypeptide(L)'
;MLTMMNTSLQSPGCSCLCKCRKILDVQYRKNAGKGFIDTVVDSTDLKVHGNGEWHARKHRATKRRARRKLHLAIDATSHNIVGAKLSMVNVSDD
;
A
#
# COMPACT_ATOMS: atom_id res chain seq x y z
N MET A 1 4.59 7.02 -19.19
CA MET A 1 5.96 7.48 -19.50
C MET A 1 6.18 8.78 -18.76
N LEU A 2 7.22 8.89 -17.93
CA LEU A 2 7.53 10.13 -17.22
C LEU A 2 8.27 11.04 -18.18
N THR A 3 7.73 12.23 -18.44
CA THR A 3 8.32 13.21 -19.35
C THR A 3 8.69 14.46 -18.58
N MET A 4 9.97 14.83 -18.65
CA MET A 4 10.47 16.12 -18.18
C MET A 4 11.24 16.76 -19.34
N MET A 5 10.95 18.02 -19.66
CA MET A 5 11.57 18.74 -20.77
C MET A 5 11.52 17.98 -22.12
N ASN A 6 10.38 17.37 -22.44
CA ASN A 6 10.17 16.61 -23.69
C ASN A 6 11.12 15.41 -23.91
N THR A 7 11.78 14.92 -22.85
CA THR A 7 12.60 13.70 -22.90
C THR A 7 11.90 12.53 -22.21
N SER A 8 12.00 11.35 -22.80
CA SER A 8 11.51 10.10 -22.21
C SER A 8 12.45 9.69 -21.08
N LEU A 9 11.97 9.70 -19.83
CA LEU A 9 12.72 9.21 -18.69
C LEU A 9 12.24 7.81 -18.29
N GLN A 10 13.19 6.90 -18.09
CA GLN A 10 12.88 5.61 -17.48
C GLN A 10 12.44 5.83 -16.03
N SER A 11 11.34 5.19 -15.65
CA SER A 11 10.88 5.21 -14.26
C SER A 11 11.92 4.54 -13.37
N PRO A 12 12.27 5.13 -12.21
CA PRO A 12 13.15 4.48 -11.26
C PRO A 12 12.56 3.13 -10.81
N GLY A 13 13.44 2.14 -10.64
CA GLY A 13 13.05 0.83 -10.14
C GLY A 13 12.64 0.86 -8.66
N CYS A 14 11.94 -0.20 -8.22
CA CYS A 14 11.42 -0.33 -6.86
C CYS A 14 12.48 -0.10 -5.77
N SER A 15 13.71 -0.61 -5.96
CA SER A 15 14.82 -0.42 -5.02
C SER A 15 15.22 1.05 -4.86
N CYS A 16 15.19 1.85 -5.93
CA CYS A 16 15.48 3.28 -5.89
C CYS A 16 14.39 4.01 -5.11
N LEU A 17 13.12 3.74 -5.43
CA LEU A 17 11.97 4.32 -4.73
C LEU A 17 11.98 4.00 -3.22
N CYS A 18 12.29 2.76 -2.83
CA CYS A 18 12.36 2.36 -1.44
C CYS A 18 13.45 3.11 -0.65
N LYS A 19 14.63 3.30 -1.26
CA LYS A 19 15.73 4.06 -0.65
C LYS A 19 15.36 5.54 -0.50
N CYS A 20 14.73 6.09 -1.53
CA CYS A 20 14.32 7.49 -1.54
C CYS A 20 13.06 7.76 -0.70
N ARG A 21 12.33 6.73 -0.26
CA ARG A 21 11.08 6.90 0.51
C ARG A 21 11.22 7.78 1.76
N LYS A 22 12.39 7.83 2.39
CA LYS A 22 12.62 8.70 3.56
C LYS A 22 12.68 10.19 3.22
N ILE A 23 13.11 10.52 2.00
CA ILE A 23 13.27 11.91 1.52
C ILE A 23 12.16 12.31 0.54
N LEU A 24 11.43 11.33 0.01
CA LEU A 24 10.35 11.54 -0.93
C LEU A 24 9.09 11.95 -0.16
N ASP A 25 8.79 13.24 -0.18
CA ASP A 25 7.50 13.74 0.27
C ASP A 25 6.43 13.41 -0.77
N VAL A 26 5.72 12.29 -0.56
CA VAL A 26 4.61 11.88 -1.42
C VAL A 26 3.34 12.56 -0.92
N GLN A 27 3.01 13.68 -1.54
CA GLN A 27 1.72 14.33 -1.35
C GLN A 27 0.63 13.51 -2.04
N TYR A 28 -0.02 12.63 -1.27
CA TYR A 28 -1.26 12.00 -1.71
C TYR A 28 -2.34 13.07 -1.79
N ARG A 29 -2.66 13.55 -2.99
CA ARG A 29 -3.82 14.42 -3.19
C ARG A 29 -5.08 13.62 -2.90
N LYS A 30 -5.62 13.77 -1.68
CA LYS A 30 -7.01 13.43 -1.40
C LYS A 30 -7.87 14.47 -2.11
N ASN A 31 -8.48 14.08 -3.23
CA ASN A 31 -9.60 14.85 -3.75
C ASN A 31 -10.71 14.74 -2.70
N ALA A 32 -10.98 15.82 -1.97
CA ALA A 32 -12.13 15.89 -1.09
C ALA A 32 -13.38 15.89 -1.97
N GLY A 33 -13.97 14.71 -2.18
CA GLY A 33 -15.25 14.58 -2.86
C GLY A 33 -16.28 15.43 -2.12
N LYS A 34 -16.89 16.39 -2.80
CA LYS A 34 -17.93 17.25 -2.24
C LYS A 34 -19.28 16.60 -2.52
N GLY A 35 -19.88 15.92 -1.53
CA GLY A 35 -21.21 15.31 -1.65
C GLY A 35 -21.35 13.97 -0.95
N PHE A 36 -22.47 13.29 -1.21
CA PHE A 36 -22.71 11.91 -0.78
C PHE A 36 -21.67 10.98 -1.43
N ILE A 37 -21.06 10.10 -0.63
CA ILE A 37 -20.08 9.11 -1.09
C ILE A 37 -20.72 7.73 -1.11
N ASP A 38 -20.75 7.09 -2.26
CA ASP A 38 -21.08 5.66 -2.36
C ASP A 38 -19.79 4.87 -2.14
N THR A 39 -19.75 4.06 -1.09
CA THR A 39 -18.51 3.42 -0.63
C THR A 39 -18.56 1.92 -0.80
N VAL A 40 -17.63 1.39 -1.58
CA VAL A 40 -17.40 -0.05 -1.73
C VAL A 40 -16.36 -0.48 -0.69
N VAL A 41 -16.67 -1.52 0.07
CA VAL A 41 -15.75 -2.12 1.04
C VAL A 41 -15.29 -3.48 0.52
N ASP A 42 -13.98 -3.65 0.38
CA ASP A 42 -13.36 -4.93 0.04
C ASP A 42 -12.29 -5.31 1.06
N SER A 43 -12.13 -6.62 1.28
CA SER A 43 -11.12 -7.16 2.18
C SER A 43 -10.10 -7.97 1.38
N THR A 44 -8.84 -7.53 1.39
CA THR A 44 -7.74 -8.24 0.73
C THR A 44 -6.79 -8.87 1.76
N ASP A 45 -6.36 -10.10 1.51
CA ASP A 45 -5.30 -10.74 2.28
C ASP A 45 -3.94 -10.11 1.99
N LEU A 46 -3.34 -9.48 3.01
CA LEU A 46 -2.02 -8.87 2.94
C LEU A 46 -0.96 -9.78 3.56
N LYS A 47 0.02 -10.20 2.75
CA LYS A 47 1.23 -10.87 3.24
C LYS A 47 2.21 -9.83 3.79
N VAL A 48 2.38 -9.79 5.11
CA VAL A 48 3.28 -8.84 5.77
C VAL A 48 4.72 -9.36 5.68
N HIS A 49 5.53 -8.66 4.89
CA HIS A 49 6.97 -8.91 4.81
C HIS A 49 7.70 -7.86 5.66
N GLY A 50 8.20 -8.26 6.84
CA GLY A 50 9.10 -7.43 7.66
C GLY A 50 10.56 -7.58 7.22
N ASN A 51 11.52 -7.56 8.17
CA ASN A 51 12.92 -7.98 7.91
C ASN A 51 13.03 -9.31 7.13
N GLY A 52 11.99 -10.15 7.21
CA GLY A 52 11.50 -10.92 6.07
C GLY A 52 12.44 -11.98 5.51
N GLU A 53 12.04 -12.52 4.37
CA GLU A 53 12.58 -13.77 3.81
C GLU A 53 14.08 -13.72 3.50
N TRP A 54 14.60 -12.55 3.14
CA TRP A 54 16.04 -12.38 2.91
C TRP A 54 16.84 -12.54 4.21
N HIS A 55 16.40 -11.89 5.30
CA HIS A 55 17.06 -11.99 6.60
C HIS A 55 16.91 -13.39 7.21
N ALA A 56 15.75 -14.03 7.04
CA ALA A 56 15.53 -15.42 7.45
C ALA A 56 16.43 -16.41 6.69
N ARG A 57 16.62 -16.19 5.37
CA ARG A 57 17.52 -17.01 4.53
C ARG A 57 18.99 -16.78 4.86
N LYS A 58 19.39 -15.55 5.19
CA LYS A 58 20.78 -15.18 5.52
C LYS A 58 21.20 -15.55 6.94
N HIS A 59 20.32 -15.34 7.92
CA HIS A 59 20.68 -15.43 9.35
C HIS A 59 19.97 -16.56 10.10
N ARG A 60 19.17 -17.40 9.42
CA ARG A 60 18.31 -18.44 10.03
C ARG A 60 17.43 -17.91 11.17
N ALA A 61 17.24 -16.60 11.26
CA ALA A 61 16.40 -15.95 12.24
C ALA A 61 14.94 -16.15 11.83
N THR A 62 14.23 -17.03 12.55
CA THR A 62 12.87 -17.39 12.20
C THR A 62 11.89 -16.46 12.88
N LYS A 63 11.43 -15.42 12.17
CA LYS A 63 10.21 -14.69 12.54
C LYS A 63 9.06 -15.24 11.70
N ARG A 64 7.98 -15.70 12.34
CA ARG A 64 6.84 -16.34 11.67
C ARG A 64 6.21 -15.38 10.64
N ARG A 65 5.93 -15.88 9.43
CA ARG A 65 5.17 -15.13 8.41
C ARG A 65 3.80 -14.78 8.98
N ALA A 66 3.43 -13.50 8.92
CA ALA A 66 2.11 -13.03 9.32
C ALA A 66 1.32 -12.60 8.08
N ARG A 67 0.08 -13.07 7.99
CA ARG A 67 -0.93 -12.50 7.11
C ARG A 67 -1.83 -11.58 7.92
N ARG A 68 -2.38 -10.55 7.29
CA ARG A 68 -3.37 -9.63 7.87
C ARG A 68 -4.45 -9.38 6.84
N LYS A 69 -5.69 -9.17 7.29
CA LYS A 69 -6.78 -8.73 6.41
C LYS A 69 -6.75 -7.21 6.34
N LEU A 70 -6.70 -6.67 5.13
CA LEU A 70 -6.79 -5.25 4.86
C LEU A 70 -8.18 -4.94 4.33
N HIS A 71 -8.97 -4.23 5.12
CA HIS A 71 -10.26 -3.67 4.73
C HIS A 71 -10.04 -2.31 4.11
N LEU A 72 -10.40 -2.14 2.84
CA LEU A 72 -10.35 -0.88 2.11
C LEU A 72 -11.77 -0.41 1.83
N ALA A 73 -12.04 0.84 2.19
CA ALA A 73 -13.24 1.55 1.80
C ALA A 73 -12.87 2.52 0.67
N ILE A 74 -13.50 2.34 -0.49
CA ILE A 74 -13.22 3.07 -1.72
C ILE A 74 -14.48 3.77 -2.18
N ASP A 75 -14.39 5.05 -2.52
CA ASP A 75 -15.50 5.75 -3.18
C ASP A 75 -15.69 5.18 -4.60
N ALA A 76 -16.88 4.66 -4.89
CA ALA A 76 -17.22 4.01 -6.16
C ALA A 76 -17.07 4.96 -7.36
N THR A 77 -17.27 6.26 -7.14
CA THR A 77 -17.22 7.26 -8.22
C THR A 77 -15.78 7.67 -8.52
N SER A 78 -15.07 8.16 -7.50
CA SER A 78 -13.72 8.70 -7.69
C SER A 78 -12.60 7.68 -7.56
N HIS A 79 -12.91 6.45 -7.14
CA HIS A 79 -11.95 5.39 -6.83
C HIS A 79 -10.91 5.77 -5.77
N ASN A 80 -11.20 6.80 -4.96
CA ASN A 80 -10.33 7.22 -3.88
C ASN A 80 -10.53 6.34 -2.65
N ILE A 81 -9.44 6.01 -1.96
CA ILE A 81 -9.50 5.32 -0.66
C ILE A 81 -9.99 6.32 0.40
N VAL A 82 -11.21 6.10 0.89
CA VAL A 82 -11.84 6.94 1.92
C VAL A 82 -11.55 6.42 3.33
N GLY A 83 -11.27 5.13 3.47
CA GLY A 83 -10.91 4.49 4.74
C GLY A 83 -10.10 3.22 4.57
N ALA A 84 -9.31 2.87 5.58
CA ALA A 84 -8.57 1.62 5.61
C ALA A 84 -8.47 1.10 7.05
N LYS A 85 -8.69 -0.21 7.25
CA LYS A 85 -8.54 -0.89 8.54
C LYS A 85 -7.77 -2.19 8.35
N LEU A 86 -6.82 -2.47 9.24
CA LEU A 86 -6.01 -3.67 9.19
C LEU A 86 -6.34 -4.55 10.41
N SER A 87 -6.80 -5.78 10.17
CA SER A 87 -7.09 -6.76 11.21
C SER A 87 -6.21 -8.01 11.10
N MET A 88 -6.17 -8.80 12.16
CA MET A 88 -5.51 -10.11 12.15
C MET A 88 -6.44 -11.12 11.48
N VAL A 89 -5.86 -12.14 10.82
CA VAL A 89 -6.64 -13.13 10.03
C VAL A 89 -7.60 -13.96 10.90
N ASN A 90 -7.33 -14.06 12.21
CA ASN A 90 -8.15 -14.78 13.17
C ASN A 90 -9.28 -13.94 13.79
N VAL A 91 -9.45 -12.69 13.37
CA VAL A 91 -10.55 -11.83 13.81
C VAL A 91 -11.65 -11.90 12.75
N SER A 92 -12.83 -12.33 13.17
CA SER A 92 -14.05 -12.27 12.36
C SER A 92 -14.47 -10.82 12.18
N ASP A 93 -14.99 -10.51 10.99
CA ASP A 93 -15.39 -9.16 10.63
C ASP A 93 -16.83 -8.95 11.13
N ASP A 94 -16.97 -8.32 12.29
CA ASP A 94 -18.25 -7.84 12.88
C ASP A 94 -18.58 -6.42 12.40
#